data_AF-A0A5R8YQE4-F1
#
_entry.id   AF-A0A5R8YQE4-F1
#
_cell.length_a   1.000
_cell.length_b   1.000
_cell.length_c   1.000
_cell.angle_alpha   90.00
_cell.angle_beta   90.00
_cell.angle_gamma   90.00
#
_symmetry.space_group_name_H-M   'P 1'
#
loop_
_entity.id
_entity.type
_entity.pdbx_description
1 polymer ?
#
loop_
_entity_poly.entity_id
_entity_poly.type
_entity_poly.pdbx_seq_one_letter_code
_entity_poly.pdbx_strand_id
1 'polypeptide(L)'
;MIPFGAIDDEIRDARDRARRRDQLMRQRATLLTQIDEVSGVLADLERQLAKEDRDVAKLEQGGFAGFLAGLTGNKEERLARERAEAVAARQRVGGQRSRLEWLSGDLRTTDQSLGELGNPHHELEVLLARKERMLVESGDPRGRELSDVAARLANVAADLREHEEARQAGVAAGQAVGYVLRHLGGARGASTWDMFSGGGFADMVEHGHLRQADEAAWHAQGALDRFSRELADIGVAAAPQLPKVDTRWFADVFFDNIITDAIKHQRIARTGEAVREVAEWVGGMVSELSARCGHLAREQESLARRREELLSS
;
A
#
# COMPACT_ATOMS: atom_id res chain seq x y z
N MET A 1 2.33 31.62 -40.51
CA MET A 1 1.73 30.57 -39.66
C MET A 1 2.39 29.26 -40.02
N ILE A 2 2.92 28.53 -39.03
CA ILE A 2 3.33 27.13 -39.25
C ILE A 2 2.05 26.35 -39.56
N PRO A 3 1.99 25.56 -40.65
CA PRO A 3 0.80 24.78 -40.97
C PRO A 3 0.56 23.73 -39.88
N PHE A 4 -0.70 23.53 -39.50
CA PHE A 4 -1.10 22.55 -38.47
C PHE A 4 -0.54 21.14 -38.71
N GLY A 5 -0.38 20.72 -39.97
CA GLY A 5 0.19 19.41 -40.30
C GLY A 5 1.64 19.19 -39.82
N ALA A 6 2.47 20.24 -39.74
CA ALA A 6 3.85 20.09 -39.29
C ALA A 6 3.93 19.79 -37.79
N ILE A 7 3.09 20.44 -36.97
CA ILE A 7 3.05 20.18 -35.52
C ILE A 7 2.39 18.83 -35.21
N ASP A 8 1.45 18.38 -36.04
CA ASP A 8 0.81 17.07 -35.89
C ASP A 8 1.79 15.91 -36.12
N ASP A 9 2.70 16.06 -37.08
CA ASP A 9 3.75 15.09 -37.35
C ASP A 9 4.80 15.07 -36.21
N GLU A 10 5.21 16.24 -35.69
CA GLU A 10 6.08 16.35 -34.51
C GLU A 10 5.45 15.68 -33.28
N ILE A 11 4.16 15.91 -33.03
CA ILE A 11 3.40 15.27 -31.93
C ILE A 11 3.34 13.76 -32.11
N ARG A 12 3.14 13.27 -33.33
CA ARG A 12 3.09 11.82 -33.61
C ARG A 12 4.43 11.15 -33.31
N ASP A 13 5.53 11.73 -33.80
CA ASP A 13 6.88 11.24 -33.53
C ASP A 13 7.22 11.24 -32.04
N ALA A 14 6.95 12.36 -31.34
CA ALA A 14 7.18 12.46 -29.91
C ALA A 14 6.36 11.42 -29.12
N ARG A 15 5.10 11.15 -29.53
CA ARG A 15 4.25 10.12 -28.91
C ARG A 15 4.81 8.71 -29.13
N ASP A 16 5.31 8.39 -30.31
CA ASP A 16 5.92 7.08 -30.57
C ASP A 16 7.22 6.88 -29.79
N ARG A 17 8.05 7.93 -29.67
CA ARG A 17 9.23 7.92 -28.79
C ARG A 17 8.86 7.78 -27.31
N ALA A 18 7.80 8.44 -26.85
CA ALA A 18 7.29 8.30 -25.48
C ALA A 18 6.83 6.87 -25.17
N ARG A 19 6.06 6.24 -26.08
CA ARG A 19 5.66 4.83 -25.95
C ARG A 19 6.86 3.89 -25.91
N ARG A 20 7.87 4.13 -26.74
CA ARG A 20 9.12 3.36 -26.74
C ARG A 20 9.86 3.50 -25.42
N ARG A 21 9.92 4.71 -24.85
CA ARG A 21 10.49 4.95 -23.52
C ARG A 21 9.74 4.16 -22.44
N ASP A 22 8.42 4.15 -22.45
CA ASP A 22 7.61 3.40 -21.47
C ASP A 22 7.86 1.89 -21.55
N GLN A 23 8.01 1.35 -22.77
CA GLN A 23 8.37 -0.04 -22.98
C GLN A 23 9.74 -0.36 -22.37
N LEU A 24 10.75 0.48 -22.63
CA LEU A 24 12.09 0.30 -22.07
C LEU A 24 12.11 0.45 -20.55
N MET A 25 11.33 1.37 -19.98
CA MET A 25 11.19 1.52 -18.52
C MET A 25 10.59 0.27 -17.87
N ARG A 26 9.56 -0.33 -18.49
CA ARG A 26 9.00 -1.62 -18.02
C ARG A 26 10.02 -2.75 -18.12
N GLN A 27 10.74 -2.84 -19.23
CA GLN A 27 11.81 -3.83 -19.41
C GLN A 27 12.90 -3.67 -18.35
N ARG A 28 13.33 -2.44 -18.09
CA ARG A 28 14.31 -2.09 -17.05
C ARG A 28 13.84 -2.56 -15.67
N ALA A 29 12.58 -2.29 -15.31
CA ALA A 29 12.02 -2.73 -14.03
C ALA A 29 12.06 -4.27 -13.89
N THR A 30 11.66 -5.00 -14.94
CA THR A 30 11.74 -6.47 -14.96
C THR A 30 13.18 -6.97 -14.80
N LEU A 31 14.15 -6.37 -15.51
CA LEU A 31 15.57 -6.73 -15.40
C LEU A 31 16.11 -6.51 -13.99
N LEU A 32 15.74 -5.40 -13.34
CA LEU A 32 16.15 -5.11 -11.96
C LEU A 32 15.61 -6.16 -10.98
N THR A 33 14.34 -6.55 -11.11
CA THR A 33 13.76 -7.63 -10.28
C THR A 33 14.51 -8.95 -10.51
N GLN A 34 14.78 -9.32 -11.77
CA GLN A 34 15.51 -10.55 -12.09
C GLN A 34 16.95 -10.54 -11.57
N ILE A 35 17.62 -9.39 -11.60
CA ILE A 35 18.97 -9.21 -11.05
C ILE A 35 18.94 -9.40 -9.53
N ASP A 36 17.96 -8.83 -8.84
CA ASP A 36 17.80 -8.98 -7.39
C ASP A 36 17.57 -10.45 -7.01
N GLU A 37 16.64 -11.12 -7.70
CA GLU A 37 16.36 -12.55 -7.50
C GLU A 37 17.61 -13.42 -7.71
N VAL A 38 18.32 -13.24 -8.84
CA VAL A 38 19.53 -14.00 -9.15
C VAL A 38 20.65 -13.69 -8.15
N SER A 39 20.77 -12.45 -7.69
CA SER A 39 21.76 -12.04 -6.69
C SER A 39 21.49 -12.70 -5.34
N GLY A 40 20.23 -12.78 -4.91
CA GLY A 40 19.82 -13.51 -3.71
C GLY A 40 20.15 -15.01 -3.80
N VAL A 41 19.77 -15.65 -4.91
CA VAL A 41 20.09 -17.07 -5.15
C VAL A 41 21.60 -17.30 -5.20
N LEU A 42 22.36 -16.40 -5.83
CA LEU A 42 23.81 -16.50 -5.91
C LEU A 42 24.45 -16.42 -4.52
N ALA A 43 24.00 -15.51 -3.66
CA ALA A 43 24.49 -15.39 -2.28
C ALA A 43 24.24 -16.69 -1.48
N ASP A 44 23.08 -17.33 -1.66
CA ASP A 44 22.77 -18.63 -1.02
C ASP A 44 23.69 -19.75 -1.51
N LEU A 45 23.89 -19.83 -2.83
CA LEU A 45 24.76 -20.84 -3.45
C LEU A 45 26.22 -20.63 -3.07
N GLU A 46 26.69 -19.39 -2.96
CA GLU A 46 28.05 -19.08 -2.51
C GLU A 46 28.27 -19.46 -1.05
N ARG A 47 27.27 -19.26 -0.17
CA ARG A 47 27.30 -19.75 1.21
C ARG A 47 27.35 -21.27 1.28
N GLN A 48 26.57 -21.96 0.44
CA GLN A 48 26.60 -23.42 0.36
C GLN A 48 27.97 -23.90 -0.14
N LEU A 49 28.48 -23.33 -1.22
CA LEU A 49 29.79 -23.69 -1.77
C LEU A 49 30.91 -23.51 -0.72
N ALA A 50 30.90 -22.41 0.03
CA ALA A 50 31.87 -22.19 1.11
C ALA A 50 31.75 -23.20 2.26
N LYS A 51 30.59 -23.86 2.43
CA LYS A 51 30.43 -24.98 3.36
C LYS A 51 31.05 -26.25 2.78
N GLU A 52 30.71 -26.63 1.55
CA GLU A 52 31.24 -27.83 0.90
C GLU A 52 32.78 -27.76 0.79
N ASP A 53 33.34 -26.60 0.41
CA ASP A 53 34.79 -26.40 0.33
C ASP A 53 35.48 -26.57 1.69
N ARG A 54 34.84 -26.16 2.79
CA ARG A 54 35.36 -26.38 4.15
C ARG A 54 35.30 -27.84 4.56
N ASP A 55 34.24 -28.55 4.19
CA ASP A 55 34.07 -29.96 4.54
C ASP A 55 35.04 -30.85 3.74
N VAL A 56 35.30 -30.52 2.47
CA VAL A 56 36.42 -31.10 1.69
C VAL A 56 37.77 -30.81 2.37
N ALA A 57 38.05 -29.56 2.74
CA ALA A 57 39.34 -29.19 3.36
C ALA A 57 39.59 -29.91 4.70
N LYS A 58 38.56 -30.09 5.54
CA LYS A 58 38.68 -30.86 6.80
C LYS A 58 39.06 -32.33 6.56
N LEU A 59 38.53 -32.94 5.49
CA LEU A 59 38.83 -34.33 5.13
C LEU A 59 40.22 -34.48 4.51
N GLU A 60 40.70 -33.46 3.80
CA GLU A 60 42.03 -33.42 3.17
C GLU A 60 43.17 -33.10 4.15
N GLN A 61 42.99 -32.15 5.08
CA GLN A 61 44.07 -31.62 5.93
C GLN A 61 44.34 -32.40 7.24
N GLY A 62 43.58 -33.46 7.55
CA GLY A 62 43.95 -34.41 8.61
C GLY A 62 43.38 -34.14 10.00
N GLY A 63 42.09 -33.82 10.11
CA GLY A 63 41.39 -33.77 11.40
C GLY A 63 41.12 -35.15 12.02
N PHE A 64 42.05 -35.60 12.87
CA PHE A 64 42.03 -36.73 13.82
C PHE A 64 42.54 -38.11 13.35
N ALA A 65 43.85 -38.24 13.51
CA ALA A 65 44.60 -39.46 13.80
C ALA A 65 44.05 -40.36 14.96
N GLY A 66 42.93 -40.00 15.62
CA GLY A 66 42.26 -40.82 16.64
C GLY A 66 41.13 -41.72 16.11
N PHE A 67 40.69 -41.55 14.85
CA PHE A 67 39.62 -42.37 14.25
C PHE A 67 40.14 -43.47 13.31
N LEU A 68 41.44 -43.45 13.00
CA LEU A 68 42.11 -44.36 12.07
C LEU A 68 42.52 -45.70 12.68
N ALA A 69 41.75 -46.21 13.65
CA ALA A 69 41.94 -47.57 14.17
C ALA A 69 41.06 -48.63 13.48
N GLY A 70 40.21 -48.28 12.48
CA GLY A 70 39.37 -49.31 11.85
C GLY A 70 38.63 -49.08 10.52
N LEU A 71 38.70 -47.93 9.84
CA LEU A 71 37.78 -47.62 8.72
C LEU A 71 38.40 -46.80 7.55
N THR A 72 39.40 -47.35 6.85
CA THR A 72 40.03 -46.69 5.69
C THR A 72 39.12 -46.57 4.46
N GLY A 73 38.21 -47.53 4.22
CA GLY A 73 37.30 -47.50 3.05
C GLY A 73 36.21 -46.42 3.11
N ASN A 74 35.71 -46.09 4.30
CA ASN A 74 34.64 -45.09 4.49
C ASN A 74 35.13 -43.64 4.27
N LYS A 75 36.44 -43.38 4.44
CA LYS A 75 37.00 -42.02 4.27
C LYS A 75 37.10 -41.62 2.80
N GLU A 76 37.59 -42.50 1.95
CA GLU A 76 37.77 -42.22 0.51
C GLU A 76 36.42 -42.00 -0.18
N GLU A 77 35.42 -42.83 0.16
CA GLU A 77 34.05 -42.69 -0.35
C GLU A 77 33.43 -41.34 0.07
N ARG A 78 33.59 -40.96 1.35
CA ARG A 78 33.12 -39.66 1.85
C ARG A 78 33.84 -38.49 1.18
N LEU A 79 35.16 -38.53 1.03
CA LEU A 79 35.91 -37.46 0.35
C LEU A 79 35.49 -37.33 -1.13
N ALA A 80 35.28 -38.45 -1.82
CA ALA A 80 34.80 -38.45 -3.20
C ALA A 80 33.41 -37.79 -3.32
N ARG A 81 32.51 -38.11 -2.37
CA ARG A 81 31.19 -37.51 -2.30
C ARG A 81 31.23 -36.00 -2.07
N GLU A 82 31.97 -35.54 -1.06
CA GLU A 82 32.08 -34.11 -0.73
C GLU A 82 32.71 -33.31 -1.88
N ARG A 83 33.71 -33.88 -2.58
CA ARG A 83 34.26 -33.28 -3.80
C ARG A 83 33.23 -33.19 -4.93
N ALA A 84 32.40 -34.20 -5.11
CA ALA A 84 31.34 -34.17 -6.11
C ALA A 84 30.28 -33.11 -5.76
N GLU A 85 29.90 -32.99 -4.49
CA GLU A 85 28.98 -31.96 -3.99
C GLU A 85 29.55 -30.55 -4.18
N ALA A 86 30.84 -30.34 -3.88
CA ALA A 86 31.53 -29.06 -4.13
C ALA A 86 31.60 -28.71 -5.63
N VAL A 87 31.92 -29.68 -6.51
CA VAL A 87 31.92 -29.45 -7.97
C VAL A 87 30.53 -29.06 -8.48
N ALA A 88 29.48 -29.75 -8.02
CA ALA A 88 28.11 -29.41 -8.38
C ALA A 88 27.72 -28.01 -7.89
N ALA A 89 28.11 -27.64 -6.66
CA ALA A 89 27.88 -26.30 -6.12
C ALA A 89 28.61 -25.22 -6.94
N ARG A 90 29.88 -25.43 -7.33
CA ARG A 90 30.64 -24.53 -8.20
C ARG A 90 29.99 -24.34 -9.57
N GLN A 91 29.49 -25.40 -10.18
CA GLN A 91 28.78 -25.32 -11.46
C GLN A 91 27.49 -24.48 -11.34
N ARG A 92 26.71 -24.66 -10.26
CA ARG A 92 25.51 -23.85 -10.01
C ARG A 92 25.83 -22.37 -9.80
N VAL A 93 26.86 -22.07 -9.01
CA VAL A 93 27.38 -20.71 -8.81
C VAL A 93 27.80 -20.10 -10.15
N GLY A 94 28.58 -20.83 -10.95
CA GLY A 94 29.01 -20.41 -12.28
C GLY A 94 27.84 -20.05 -13.20
N GLY A 95 26.82 -20.92 -13.27
CA GLY A 95 25.62 -20.67 -14.07
C GLY A 95 24.86 -19.41 -13.64
N GLN A 96 24.68 -19.19 -12.34
CA GLN A 96 24.00 -17.98 -11.84
C GLN A 96 24.84 -16.72 -12.05
N ARG A 97 26.18 -16.78 -11.92
CA ARG A 97 27.07 -15.65 -12.25
C ARG A 97 26.98 -15.27 -13.72
N SER A 98 27.03 -16.23 -14.65
CA SER A 98 26.86 -15.94 -16.08
C SER A 98 25.48 -15.37 -16.39
N ARG A 99 24.43 -15.85 -15.72
CA ARG A 99 23.08 -15.28 -15.86
C ARG A 99 23.03 -13.84 -15.36
N LEU A 100 23.62 -13.55 -14.19
CA LEU A 100 23.70 -12.21 -13.63
C LEU A 100 24.46 -11.24 -14.56
N GLU A 101 25.57 -11.70 -15.14
CA GLU A 101 26.35 -10.93 -16.10
C GLU A 101 25.54 -10.58 -17.36
N TRP A 102 24.82 -11.54 -17.91
CA TRP A 102 23.93 -11.35 -19.05
C TRP A 102 22.82 -10.33 -18.74
N LEU A 103 22.09 -10.52 -17.63
CA LEU A 103 21.04 -9.59 -17.20
C LEU A 103 21.58 -8.18 -16.96
N SER A 104 22.77 -8.07 -16.38
CA SER A 104 23.44 -6.78 -16.16
C SER A 104 23.86 -6.12 -17.48
N GLY A 105 24.24 -6.90 -18.49
CA GLY A 105 24.51 -6.42 -19.84
C GLY A 105 23.26 -5.88 -20.54
N ASP A 106 22.15 -6.61 -20.45
CA ASP A 106 20.86 -6.17 -20.96
C ASP A 106 20.35 -4.90 -20.27
N LEU A 107 20.56 -4.80 -18.95
CA LEU A 107 20.23 -3.61 -18.18
C LEU A 107 21.04 -2.40 -18.65
N ARG A 108 22.36 -2.54 -18.83
CA ARG A 108 23.21 -1.46 -19.36
C ARG A 108 22.77 -1.01 -20.75
N THR A 109 22.42 -1.95 -21.63
CA THR A 109 21.94 -1.64 -22.98
C THR A 109 20.59 -0.91 -22.96
N THR A 110 19.70 -1.34 -22.07
CA THR A 110 18.39 -0.70 -21.85
C THR A 110 18.56 0.72 -21.29
N ASP A 111 19.45 0.90 -20.31
CA ASP A 111 19.76 2.20 -19.71
C ASP A 111 20.41 3.16 -20.72
N GLN A 112 21.32 2.67 -21.57
CA GLN A 112 21.88 3.46 -22.67
C GLN A 112 20.78 3.91 -23.64
N SER A 113 19.91 2.99 -24.06
CA SER A 113 18.79 3.30 -24.95
C SER A 113 17.84 4.35 -24.34
N LEU A 114 17.56 4.24 -23.03
CA LEU A 114 16.77 5.22 -22.29
C LEU A 114 17.45 6.59 -22.20
N GLY A 115 18.78 6.62 -22.09
CA GLY A 115 19.59 7.84 -22.10
C GLY A 115 19.55 8.54 -23.46
N GLU A 116 19.74 7.78 -24.54
CA GLU A 116 19.69 8.29 -25.93
C GLU A 116 18.31 8.84 -26.30
N LEU A 117 17.22 8.22 -25.82
CA LEU A 117 15.86 8.72 -26.04
C LEU A 117 15.56 10.05 -25.33
N GLY A 118 16.32 10.41 -24.28
CA GLY A 118 16.07 11.61 -23.49
C GLY A 118 14.69 11.61 -22.81
N ASN A 119 13.99 12.74 -22.82
CA ASN A 119 12.66 12.88 -22.22
C ASN A 119 11.57 13.23 -23.26
N PRO A 120 11.15 12.26 -24.10
CA PRO A 120 10.12 12.47 -25.11
C PRO A 120 8.74 12.79 -24.52
N HIS A 121 8.48 12.44 -23.26
CA HIS A 121 7.25 12.84 -22.57
C HIS A 121 7.20 14.36 -22.39
N HIS A 122 8.29 14.96 -21.92
CA HIS A 122 8.37 16.42 -21.80
C HIS A 122 8.28 17.13 -23.15
N GLU A 123 8.93 16.58 -24.17
CA GLU A 123 8.82 17.12 -25.53
C GLU A 123 7.38 17.06 -26.06
N LEU A 124 6.70 15.93 -25.86
CA LEU A 124 5.29 15.77 -26.21
C LEU A 124 4.40 16.78 -25.47
N GLU A 125 4.62 17.01 -24.18
CA GLU A 125 3.90 18.03 -23.40
C GLU A 125 4.09 19.43 -23.99
N VAL A 126 5.32 19.81 -24.33
CA VAL A 126 5.63 21.11 -24.94
C VAL A 126 4.96 21.28 -26.30
N LEU A 127 4.99 20.25 -27.14
CA LEU A 127 4.36 20.25 -28.46
C LEU A 127 2.83 20.35 -28.37
N LEU A 128 2.20 19.61 -27.46
CA LEU A 128 0.77 19.68 -27.22
C LEU A 128 0.35 21.08 -26.71
N ALA A 129 1.10 21.66 -25.77
CA ALA A 129 0.85 23.02 -25.28
C ALA A 129 1.05 24.08 -26.37
N ARG A 130 1.96 23.85 -27.33
CA ARG A 130 2.12 24.70 -28.50
C ARG A 130 0.94 24.57 -29.46
N LYS A 131 0.45 23.36 -29.74
CA LYS A 131 -0.73 23.13 -30.60
C LYS A 131 -1.97 23.78 -29.99
N GLU A 132 -2.16 23.64 -28.69
CA GLU A 132 -3.25 24.28 -27.94
C GLU A 132 -3.24 25.81 -28.12
N ARG A 133 -2.09 26.47 -27.93
CA ARG A 133 -1.95 27.91 -28.19
C ARG A 133 -2.26 28.30 -29.63
N MET A 134 -1.79 27.53 -30.60
CA MET A 134 -2.07 27.80 -32.02
C MET A 134 -3.57 27.75 -32.32
N LEU A 135 -4.31 26.80 -31.75
CA LEU A 135 -5.76 26.68 -31.93
C LEU A 135 -6.53 27.86 -31.31
N VAL A 136 -6.09 28.31 -30.13
CA VAL A 136 -6.69 29.47 -29.45
C VAL A 136 -6.42 30.76 -30.24
N GLU A 137 -5.17 31.01 -30.63
CA GLU A 137 -4.76 32.22 -31.34
C GLU A 137 -5.36 32.30 -32.75
N SER A 138 -5.57 31.17 -33.42
CA SER A 138 -6.21 31.13 -34.74
C SER A 138 -7.72 31.29 -34.71
N GLY A 139 -8.34 31.31 -33.52
CA GLY A 139 -9.80 31.33 -33.37
C GLY A 139 -10.47 30.02 -33.80
N ASP A 140 -9.73 28.91 -33.81
CA ASP A 140 -10.28 27.59 -34.13
C ASP A 140 -11.32 27.21 -33.05
N PRO A 141 -12.51 26.70 -33.41
CA PRO A 141 -13.51 26.27 -32.44
C PRO A 141 -12.96 25.30 -31.39
N ARG A 142 -11.99 24.46 -31.75
CA ARG A 142 -11.32 23.53 -30.83
C ARG A 142 -10.55 24.25 -29.72
N GLY A 143 -10.02 25.45 -29.98
CA GLY A 143 -9.29 26.23 -28.96
C GLY A 143 -10.19 26.66 -27.80
N ARG A 144 -11.44 27.05 -28.10
CA ARG A 144 -12.44 27.35 -27.06
C ARG A 144 -12.81 26.10 -26.28
N GLU A 145 -13.08 25.00 -26.99
CA GLU A 145 -13.43 23.73 -26.35
C GLU A 145 -12.28 23.19 -25.48
N LEU A 146 -11.03 23.34 -25.90
CA LEU A 146 -9.85 22.97 -25.10
C LEU A 146 -9.77 23.79 -23.81
N SER A 147 -10.06 25.09 -23.87
CA SER A 147 -10.10 25.95 -22.68
C SER A 147 -11.19 25.52 -21.70
N ASP A 148 -12.38 25.18 -22.21
CA ASP A 148 -13.50 24.69 -21.40
C ASP A 148 -13.18 23.33 -20.76
N VAL A 149 -12.58 22.41 -21.53
CA VAL A 149 -12.14 21.10 -21.03
C VAL A 149 -11.05 21.26 -19.96
N ALA A 150 -10.10 22.17 -20.15
CA ALA A 150 -9.05 22.44 -19.17
C ALA A 150 -9.61 23.00 -17.86
N ALA A 151 -10.55 23.95 -17.93
CA ALA A 151 -11.23 24.49 -16.74
C ALA A 151 -12.01 23.39 -15.99
N ARG A 152 -12.74 22.52 -16.73
CA ARG A 152 -13.46 21.40 -16.12
C ARG A 152 -12.52 20.37 -15.50
N LEU A 153 -11.40 20.05 -16.14
CA LEU A 153 -10.38 19.16 -15.59
C LEU A 153 -9.82 19.68 -14.27
N ALA A 154 -9.53 20.98 -14.18
CA ALA A 154 -9.06 21.61 -12.95
C ALA A 154 -10.09 21.48 -11.82
N ASN A 155 -11.37 21.77 -12.10
CA ASN A 155 -12.43 21.64 -11.12
C ASN A 155 -12.64 20.18 -10.68
N VAL A 156 -12.74 19.24 -11.61
CA VAL A 156 -12.91 17.81 -11.30
C VAL A 156 -11.71 17.26 -10.50
N ALA A 157 -10.49 17.71 -10.80
CA ALA A 157 -9.30 17.31 -10.06
C ALA A 157 -9.31 17.86 -8.62
N ALA A 158 -9.76 19.09 -8.41
CA ALA A 158 -9.93 19.67 -7.08
C ALA A 158 -11.00 18.91 -6.29
N ASP A 159 -12.18 18.70 -6.89
CA ASP A 159 -13.28 17.95 -6.28
C ASP A 159 -12.85 16.54 -5.89
N LEU A 160 -12.16 15.82 -6.79
CA LEU A 160 -11.72 14.45 -6.55
C LEU A 160 -10.75 14.38 -5.36
N ARG A 161 -9.84 15.35 -5.25
CA ARG A 161 -8.89 15.43 -4.13
C ARG A 161 -9.63 15.63 -2.80
N GLU A 162 -10.54 16.59 -2.73
CA GLU A 162 -11.30 16.90 -1.50
C GLU A 162 -12.20 15.72 -1.07
N HIS A 163 -12.82 15.03 -2.04
CA HIS A 163 -13.64 13.84 -1.75
C HIS A 163 -12.79 12.65 -1.28
N GLU A 164 -11.58 12.51 -1.79
CA GLU A 164 -10.65 11.46 -1.38
C GLU A 164 -10.08 11.74 0.03
N GLU A 165 -9.78 13.00 0.36
CA GLU A 165 -9.41 13.45 1.71
C GLU A 165 -10.54 13.10 2.71
N ALA A 166 -11.80 13.44 2.38
CA ALA A 166 -12.97 13.07 3.17
C ALA A 166 -13.14 11.55 3.31
N ARG A 167 -12.96 10.79 2.23
CA ARG A 167 -13.07 9.33 2.23
C ARG A 167 -12.02 8.70 3.15
N GLN A 168 -10.77 9.18 3.10
CA GLN A 168 -9.68 8.68 3.94
C GLN A 168 -9.93 8.99 5.42
N ALA A 169 -10.40 10.19 5.75
CA ALA A 169 -10.78 10.53 7.11
C ALA A 169 -11.97 9.69 7.61
N GLY A 170 -12.96 9.41 6.76
CA GLY A 170 -14.08 8.53 7.06
C GLY A 170 -13.65 7.09 7.32
N VAL A 171 -12.73 6.53 6.52
CA VAL A 171 -12.16 5.19 6.76
C VAL A 171 -11.42 5.14 8.10
N ALA A 172 -10.62 6.17 8.41
CA ALA A 172 -9.92 6.26 9.69
C ALA A 172 -10.90 6.37 10.88
N ALA A 173 -11.96 7.17 10.74
CA ALA A 173 -13.02 7.28 11.74
C ALA A 173 -13.73 5.94 11.95
N GLY A 174 -14.08 5.24 10.86
CA GLY A 174 -14.71 3.92 10.93
C GLY A 174 -13.84 2.87 11.63
N GLN A 175 -12.53 2.88 11.39
CA GLN A 175 -11.58 2.01 12.10
C GLN A 175 -11.52 2.33 13.60
N ALA A 176 -11.48 3.61 13.96
CA ALA A 176 -11.44 4.05 15.36
C ALA A 176 -12.74 3.71 16.11
N VAL A 177 -13.91 3.99 15.51
CA VAL A 177 -15.21 3.60 16.05
C VAL A 177 -15.32 2.07 16.18
N GLY A 178 -14.83 1.32 15.19
CA GLY A 178 -14.76 -0.14 15.26
C GLY A 178 -13.87 -0.66 16.39
N TYR A 179 -12.81 0.08 16.77
CA TYR A 179 -11.97 -0.27 17.92
C TYR A 179 -12.71 -0.08 19.25
N VAL A 180 -13.51 0.98 19.39
CA VAL A 180 -14.41 1.18 20.54
C VAL A 180 -15.39 0.00 20.67
N LEU A 181 -16.03 -0.42 19.57
CA LEU A 181 -16.95 -1.56 19.57
C LEU A 181 -16.28 -2.87 20.03
N ARG A 182 -15.03 -3.13 19.62
CA ARG A 182 -14.29 -4.33 20.05
C ARG A 182 -14.05 -4.33 21.56
N HIS A 183 -13.65 -3.21 22.13
CA HIS A 183 -13.40 -3.10 23.58
C HIS A 183 -14.68 -3.14 24.42
N LEU A 184 -15.76 -2.51 23.95
CA LEU A 184 -17.08 -2.65 24.57
C LEU A 184 -17.59 -4.10 24.50
N GLY A 185 -17.29 -4.82 23.42
CA GLY A 185 -17.59 -6.25 23.27
C GLY A 185 -16.77 -7.13 24.23
N GLY A 186 -15.48 -6.84 24.38
CA GLY A 186 -14.59 -7.52 25.34
C GLY A 186 -15.02 -7.31 26.80
N ALA A 187 -15.37 -6.08 27.17
CA ALA A 187 -15.93 -5.76 28.49
C ALA A 187 -17.24 -6.52 28.77
N ARG A 188 -18.14 -6.61 27.78
CA ARG A 188 -19.39 -7.40 27.90
C ARG A 188 -19.13 -8.91 28.06
N GLY A 189 -18.14 -9.44 27.34
CA GLY A 189 -17.74 -10.85 27.42
C GLY A 189 -17.14 -11.23 28.78
N ALA A 190 -16.29 -10.37 29.33
CA ALA A 190 -15.71 -10.53 30.67
C ALA A 190 -16.77 -10.46 31.78
N SER A 191 -17.71 -9.52 31.68
CA SER A 191 -18.83 -9.36 32.64
C SER A 191 -19.78 -10.58 32.66
N THR A 192 -20.05 -11.20 31.50
CA THR A 192 -20.86 -12.44 31.42
C THR A 192 -20.17 -13.63 32.12
N TRP A 193 -18.84 -13.67 32.11
CA TRP A 193 -18.05 -14.73 32.75
C TRP A 193 -18.00 -14.57 34.28
N ASP A 194 -18.00 -13.34 34.79
CA ASP A 194 -17.99 -13.06 36.24
C ASP A 194 -19.32 -13.45 36.91
N MET A 195 -20.46 -13.21 36.25
CA MET A 195 -21.78 -13.66 36.70
C MET A 195 -21.90 -15.19 36.84
N PHE A 196 -21.10 -15.95 36.10
CA PHE A 196 -21.14 -17.42 36.11
C PHE A 196 -20.07 -18.08 36.99
N SER A 197 -18.96 -17.41 37.28
CA SER A 197 -17.79 -18.02 37.93
C SER A 197 -17.55 -17.61 39.39
N GLY A 198 -18.27 -16.60 39.90
CA GLY A 198 -18.24 -16.25 41.31
C GLY A 198 -16.90 -15.70 41.79
N GLY A 199 -16.46 -14.58 41.19
CA GLY A 199 -15.65 -13.55 41.84
C GLY A 199 -14.14 -13.78 41.98
N GLY A 200 -13.36 -12.91 41.33
CA GLY A 200 -12.03 -12.53 41.83
C GLY A 200 -10.98 -12.18 40.75
N PHE A 201 -10.99 -12.86 39.61
CA PHE A 201 -9.99 -12.65 38.55
C PHE A 201 -10.52 -11.93 37.29
N ALA A 202 -11.84 -11.83 37.10
CA ALA A 202 -12.45 -11.16 35.94
C ALA A 202 -12.40 -9.62 36.05
N ASP A 203 -12.41 -9.10 37.27
CA ASP A 203 -12.54 -7.67 37.61
C ASP A 203 -11.40 -6.78 37.08
N MET A 204 -10.18 -7.34 37.02
CA MET A 204 -8.98 -6.62 36.54
C MET A 204 -8.93 -6.55 35.02
N VAL A 205 -9.47 -7.56 34.34
CA VAL A 205 -9.56 -7.64 32.87
C VAL A 205 -10.70 -6.75 32.36
N GLU A 206 -11.83 -6.71 33.08
CA GLU A 206 -12.95 -5.79 32.79
C GLU A 206 -12.53 -4.32 32.91
N HIS A 207 -11.83 -3.95 33.99
CA HIS A 207 -11.27 -2.61 34.16
C HIS A 207 -10.31 -2.22 33.03
N GLY A 208 -9.47 -3.17 32.60
CA GLY A 208 -8.57 -2.98 31.47
C GLY A 208 -9.32 -2.64 30.19
N HIS A 209 -10.38 -3.37 29.87
CA HIS A 209 -11.17 -3.17 28.66
C HIS A 209 -12.01 -1.90 28.69
N LEU A 210 -12.59 -1.51 29.84
CA LEU A 210 -13.37 -0.27 29.95
C LEU A 210 -12.49 0.99 29.87
N ARG A 211 -11.29 0.98 30.50
CA ARG A 211 -10.32 2.08 30.33
C ARG A 211 -9.84 2.19 28.89
N GLN A 212 -9.56 1.05 28.25
CA GLN A 212 -9.19 1.01 26.83
C GLN A 212 -10.35 1.46 25.92
N ALA A 213 -11.60 1.17 26.27
CA ALA A 213 -12.77 1.65 25.53
C ALA A 213 -12.94 3.18 25.64
N ASP A 214 -12.66 3.78 26.79
CA ASP A 214 -12.70 5.23 27.00
C ASP A 214 -11.58 5.95 26.23
N GLU A 215 -10.34 5.46 26.36
CA GLU A 215 -9.21 5.95 25.55
C GLU A 215 -9.49 5.82 24.05
N ALA A 216 -10.03 4.68 23.62
CA ALA A 216 -10.45 4.46 22.24
C ALA A 216 -11.57 5.43 21.81
N ALA A 217 -12.51 5.77 22.70
CA ALA A 217 -13.60 6.69 22.40
C ALA A 217 -13.11 8.13 22.19
N TRP A 218 -12.15 8.59 22.98
CA TRP A 218 -11.49 9.88 22.75
C TRP A 218 -10.79 9.94 21.40
N HIS A 219 -10.04 8.89 21.05
CA HIS A 219 -9.41 8.79 19.74
C HIS A 219 -10.43 8.75 18.60
N ALA A 220 -11.52 8.00 18.77
CA ALA A 220 -12.58 7.90 17.77
C ALA A 220 -13.33 9.22 17.59
N GLN A 221 -13.58 9.99 18.66
CA GLN A 221 -14.17 11.33 18.54
C GLN A 221 -13.25 12.28 17.78
N GLY A 222 -11.95 12.28 18.06
CA GLY A 222 -10.99 13.09 17.29
C GLY A 222 -10.94 12.72 15.80
N ALA A 223 -11.08 11.43 15.47
CA ALA A 223 -11.17 10.97 14.09
C ALA A 223 -12.49 11.41 13.41
N LEU A 224 -13.61 11.38 14.14
CA LEU A 224 -14.91 11.88 13.66
C LEU A 224 -14.91 13.41 13.46
N ASP A 225 -14.27 14.16 14.35
CA ASP A 225 -14.13 15.63 14.22
C ASP A 225 -13.26 16.00 13.01
N ARG A 226 -12.24 15.18 12.71
CA ARG A 226 -11.49 15.32 11.46
C ARG A 226 -12.38 15.03 10.27
N PHE A 227 -13.08 13.89 10.27
CA PHE A 227 -13.97 13.52 9.18
C PHE A 227 -15.05 14.59 8.92
N SER A 228 -15.61 15.17 9.98
CA SER A 228 -16.55 16.30 9.91
C SER A 228 -15.98 17.52 9.19
N ARG A 229 -14.70 17.85 9.44
CA ARG A 229 -14.01 18.96 8.75
C ARG A 229 -13.82 18.68 7.27
N GLU A 230 -13.33 17.48 6.92
CA GLU A 230 -13.15 17.13 5.51
C GLU A 230 -14.50 17.05 4.76
N LEU A 231 -15.58 16.64 5.44
CA LEU A 231 -16.95 16.71 4.88
C LEU A 231 -17.42 18.15 4.66
N ALA A 232 -17.04 19.08 5.53
CA ALA A 232 -17.39 20.48 5.38
C ALA A 232 -16.72 21.11 4.15
N ASP A 233 -15.50 20.68 3.81
CA ASP A 233 -14.77 21.14 2.62
C ASP A 233 -15.52 20.78 1.33
N ILE A 234 -16.26 19.66 1.31
CA ILE A 234 -17.13 19.26 0.18
C ILE A 234 -18.60 19.70 0.35
N GLY A 235 -18.89 20.62 1.28
CA GLY A 235 -20.23 21.19 1.49
C GLY A 235 -21.21 20.30 2.26
N VAL A 236 -20.74 19.22 2.89
CA VAL A 236 -21.55 18.32 3.72
C VAL A 236 -21.40 18.70 5.20
N ALA A 237 -22.45 19.28 5.78
CA ALA A 237 -22.48 19.58 7.21
C ALA A 237 -22.90 18.34 8.02
N ALA A 238 -21.94 17.70 8.70
CA ALA A 238 -22.21 16.59 9.63
C ALA A 238 -21.33 16.72 10.89
N ALA A 239 -21.90 16.49 12.07
CA ALA A 239 -21.19 16.56 13.35
C ALA A 239 -21.57 15.36 14.26
N PRO A 240 -21.19 14.13 13.88
CA PRO A 240 -21.47 12.94 14.69
C PRO A 240 -20.74 13.01 16.04
N GLN A 241 -21.45 12.70 17.12
CA GLN A 241 -20.91 12.66 18.48
C GLN A 241 -20.99 11.24 19.04
N LEU A 242 -19.88 10.70 19.53
CA LEU A 242 -19.89 9.47 20.29
C LEU A 242 -20.50 9.71 21.68
N PRO A 243 -21.27 8.75 22.23
CA PRO A 243 -21.71 8.82 23.61
C PRO A 243 -20.50 8.82 24.54
N LYS A 244 -20.54 9.64 25.60
CA LYS A 244 -19.49 9.65 26.64
C LYS A 244 -19.36 8.26 27.27
N VAL A 245 -18.16 7.68 27.19
CA VAL A 245 -17.79 6.47 27.95
C VAL A 245 -17.30 6.93 29.33
N ASP A 246 -18.23 7.25 30.24
CA ASP A 246 -17.85 7.77 31.56
C ASP A 246 -17.31 6.66 32.48
N THR A 247 -16.00 6.50 32.53
CA THR A 247 -15.28 5.57 33.42
C THR A 247 -15.23 6.02 34.88
N ARG A 248 -15.51 7.29 35.20
CA ARG A 248 -15.47 7.81 36.58
C ARG A 248 -16.67 7.34 37.40
N TRP A 249 -17.85 7.27 36.78
CA TRP A 249 -19.03 6.69 37.43
C TRP A 249 -18.92 5.17 37.64
N PHE A 250 -18.14 4.46 36.82
CA PHE A 250 -17.88 3.03 37.02
C PHE A 250 -17.12 2.77 38.33
N ALA A 251 -16.26 3.69 38.77
CA ALA A 251 -15.58 3.60 40.07
C ALA A 251 -16.51 3.93 41.25
N ASP A 252 -17.38 4.95 41.12
CA ASP A 252 -18.30 5.37 42.18
C ASP A 252 -19.43 4.35 42.46
N VAL A 253 -19.83 3.57 41.46
CA VAL A 253 -20.87 2.52 41.56
C VAL A 253 -20.32 1.15 41.95
N PHE A 254 -19.00 1.01 41.99
CA PHE A 254 -18.32 -0.23 42.33
C PHE A 254 -18.36 -0.57 43.83
N PHE A 255 -18.58 0.42 44.70
CA PHE A 255 -18.51 0.24 46.15
C PHE A 255 -19.86 -0.04 46.86
N ASP A 256 -21.01 0.09 46.18
CA ASP A 256 -22.32 -0.25 46.76
C ASP A 256 -22.81 -1.62 46.25
N ASN A 257 -22.52 -2.62 47.08
CA ASN A 257 -22.90 -4.01 46.97
C ASN A 257 -24.44 -4.20 46.87
N ILE A 258 -24.89 -5.07 45.95
CA ILE A 258 -26.15 -5.88 45.97
C ILE A 258 -27.24 -5.59 44.89
N ILE A 259 -27.16 -4.57 44.00
CA ILE A 259 -28.17 -4.38 42.90
C ILE A 259 -27.57 -4.13 41.47
N THR A 260 -26.25 -4.22 41.27
CA THR A 260 -25.55 -3.37 40.30
C THR A 260 -25.18 -3.97 38.92
N ASP A 261 -25.20 -5.28 38.70
CA ASP A 261 -24.66 -5.88 37.46
C ASP A 261 -25.60 -5.80 36.23
N ALA A 262 -26.92 -5.92 36.43
CA ALA A 262 -27.90 -5.80 35.34
C ALA A 262 -27.95 -4.38 34.75
N ILE A 263 -27.75 -3.35 35.59
CA ILE A 263 -27.73 -1.95 35.17
C ILE A 263 -26.43 -1.63 34.40
N LYS A 264 -25.27 -2.16 34.85
CA LYS A 264 -24.00 -2.08 34.13
C LYS A 264 -24.10 -2.73 32.74
N HIS A 265 -24.63 -3.95 32.68
CA HIS A 265 -24.80 -4.69 31.41
C HIS A 265 -25.72 -3.95 30.43
N GLN A 266 -26.87 -3.42 30.89
CA GLN A 266 -27.77 -2.64 30.06
C GLN A 266 -27.12 -1.35 29.54
N ARG A 267 -26.29 -0.67 30.35
CA ARG A 267 -25.61 0.55 29.93
C ARG A 267 -24.52 0.27 28.88
N ILE A 268 -23.72 -0.79 29.05
CA ILE A 268 -22.74 -1.25 28.05
C ILE A 268 -23.44 -1.69 26.75
N ALA A 269 -24.62 -2.30 26.84
CA ALA A 269 -25.43 -2.63 25.68
C ALA A 269 -25.89 -1.37 24.92
N ARG A 270 -26.47 -0.38 25.61
CA ARG A 270 -26.93 0.89 25.01
C ARG A 270 -25.80 1.72 24.40
N THR A 271 -24.67 1.86 25.10
CA THR A 271 -23.48 2.53 24.55
C THR A 271 -22.98 1.80 23.31
N GLY A 272 -22.93 0.46 23.34
CA GLY A 272 -22.54 -0.33 22.18
C GLY A 272 -23.48 -0.19 20.98
N GLU A 273 -24.78 0.00 21.21
CA GLU A 273 -25.77 0.26 20.17
C GLU A 273 -25.59 1.64 19.53
N ALA A 274 -25.46 2.70 20.34
CA ALA A 274 -25.20 4.04 19.84
C ALA A 274 -23.87 4.14 19.06
N VAL A 275 -22.80 3.47 19.51
CA VAL A 275 -21.53 3.41 18.78
C VAL A 275 -21.70 2.63 17.46
N ARG A 276 -22.58 1.63 17.41
CA ARG A 276 -22.89 0.89 16.18
C ARG A 276 -23.65 1.76 15.18
N GLU A 277 -24.62 2.56 15.61
CA GLU A 277 -25.31 3.53 14.76
C GLU A 277 -24.33 4.52 14.11
N VAL A 278 -23.36 5.02 14.89
CA VAL A 278 -22.29 5.88 14.35
C VAL A 278 -21.42 5.12 13.36
N ALA A 279 -21.07 3.86 13.63
CA ALA A 279 -20.29 3.04 12.70
C ALA A 279 -21.02 2.80 11.37
N GLU A 280 -22.33 2.53 11.43
CA GLU A 280 -23.19 2.35 10.25
C GLU A 280 -23.30 3.64 9.45
N TRP A 281 -23.48 4.79 10.12
CA TRP A 281 -23.48 6.10 9.48
C TRP A 281 -22.15 6.40 8.78
N VAL A 282 -21.01 6.17 9.45
CA VAL A 282 -19.67 6.36 8.84
C VAL A 282 -19.51 5.44 7.64
N GLY A 283 -19.91 4.17 7.74
CA GLY A 283 -19.85 3.21 6.64
C GLY A 283 -20.69 3.64 5.44
N GLY A 284 -21.90 4.16 5.68
CA GLY A 284 -22.77 4.75 4.65
C GLY A 284 -22.08 5.92 3.94
N MET A 285 -21.55 6.87 4.70
CA MET A 285 -20.86 8.03 4.13
C MET A 285 -19.62 7.66 3.33
N VAL A 286 -18.79 6.75 3.84
CA VAL A 286 -17.60 6.26 3.11
C VAL A 286 -17.99 5.59 1.79
N SER A 287 -19.11 4.86 1.77
CA SER A 287 -19.61 4.22 0.56
C SER A 287 -20.07 5.24 -0.47
N GLU A 288 -20.78 6.30 -0.05
CA GLU A 288 -21.19 7.41 -0.90
C GLU A 288 -19.99 8.17 -1.48
N LEU A 289 -19.02 8.53 -0.63
CA LEU A 289 -17.77 9.18 -1.04
C LEU A 289 -17.01 8.33 -2.05
N SER A 290 -16.91 7.02 -1.82
CA SER A 290 -16.24 6.10 -2.75
C SER A 290 -16.93 6.06 -4.12
N ALA A 291 -18.26 6.04 -4.14
CA ALA A 291 -19.03 6.09 -5.39
C ALA A 291 -18.81 7.43 -6.12
N ARG A 292 -18.77 8.54 -5.38
CA ARG A 292 -18.54 9.87 -5.92
C ARG A 292 -17.11 10.04 -6.47
N CYS A 293 -16.08 9.59 -5.76
CA CYS A 293 -14.71 9.53 -6.27
C CYS A 293 -14.64 8.71 -7.57
N GLY A 294 -15.32 7.55 -7.63
CA GLY A 294 -15.39 6.75 -8.85
C GLY A 294 -16.11 7.42 -10.02
N HIS A 295 -17.10 8.28 -9.76
CA HIS A 295 -17.70 9.12 -10.80
C HIS A 295 -16.73 10.20 -11.28
N LEU A 296 -16.14 10.97 -10.37
CA LEU A 296 -15.20 12.05 -10.68
C LEU A 296 -13.97 11.53 -11.45
N ALA A 297 -13.43 10.37 -11.07
CA ALA A 297 -12.31 9.74 -11.79
C ALA A 297 -12.68 9.39 -13.25
N ARG A 298 -13.89 8.85 -13.48
CA ARG A 298 -14.37 8.56 -14.85
C ARG A 298 -14.62 9.82 -15.66
N GLU A 299 -15.11 10.88 -15.02
CA GLU A 299 -15.26 12.19 -15.66
C GLU A 299 -13.90 12.81 -16.02
N GLN A 300 -12.92 12.72 -15.12
CA GLN A 300 -11.56 13.17 -15.39
C GLN A 300 -10.96 12.43 -16.58
N GLU A 301 -11.13 11.11 -16.64
CA GLU A 301 -10.66 10.29 -17.77
C GLU A 301 -11.37 10.65 -19.08
N SER A 302 -12.69 10.90 -19.05
CA SER A 302 -13.43 11.28 -20.25
C SER A 302 -13.02 12.66 -20.77
N LEU A 303 -12.80 13.63 -19.88
CA LEU A 303 -12.28 14.95 -20.23
C LEU A 303 -10.85 14.89 -20.75
N ALA A 304 -9.99 14.05 -20.16
CA ALA A 304 -8.62 13.84 -20.64
C ALA A 304 -8.61 13.24 -22.05
N ARG A 305 -9.46 12.23 -22.31
CA ARG A 305 -9.66 11.69 -23.67
C ARG A 305 -10.15 12.75 -24.64
N ARG A 306 -11.14 13.56 -24.24
CA ARG A 306 -11.67 14.63 -25.08
C ARG A 306 -10.61 15.66 -25.45
N ARG A 307 -9.76 16.04 -24.48
CA ARG A 307 -8.61 16.92 -24.72
C ARG A 307 -7.66 16.31 -25.76
N GLU A 308 -7.36 15.01 -25.66
CA GLU A 308 -6.51 14.32 -26.63
C GLU A 308 -7.14 14.24 -28.02
N GLU A 309 -8.44 13.98 -28.13
CA GLU A 309 -9.17 14.01 -29.41
C GLU A 309 -9.06 15.39 -30.09
N LEU A 310 -9.26 16.47 -29.33
CA LEU A 310 -9.17 17.84 -29.84
C LEU A 310 -7.75 18.20 -30.30
N LEU A 311 -6.73 17.67 -29.62
CA LEU A 311 -5.32 17.87 -29.96
C LEU A 311 -4.80 16.88 -31.01
N SER A 312 -5.56 15.85 -31.40
CA SER A 312 -5.17 14.86 -32.42
C SER A 312 -5.94 15.00 -33.73
N SER A 313 -7.11 15.63 -33.68
CA SER A 313 -7.83 16.17 -34.85
C SER A 313 -7.12 17.40 -35.40
#